data_AF-A0A916IQP7-F1
#
_entry.id   AF-A0A916IQP7-F1
#
_cell.length_a   1.000
_cell.length_b   1.000
_cell.length_c   1.000
_cell.angle_alpha   90.00
_cell.angle_beta   90.00
_cell.angle_gamma   90.00
#
_symmetry.space_group_name_H-M   'P 1'
#
loop_
_entity.id
_entity.type
_entity.pdbx_description
1 polymer ?
#
loop_
_entity_poly.entity_id
_entity_poly.type
_entity_poly.pdbx_seq_one_letter_code
_entity_poly.pdbx_strand_id
1 'polypeptide(L)' 'MAPAGTPAPVVDRLSADLKKILAEPEVKDALLKQGAIATWTSPAQTGTRIKAELAKWNTVIRDAGVKPD' A
#
# COMPACT_ATOMS: atom_id res chain seq x y z
N MET A 1 1.60 2.32 5.79
CA MET A 1 2.74 3.24 6.04
C MET A 1 2.88 3.42 7.54
N ALA A 2 4.10 3.63 8.04
CA ALA A 2 4.35 3.98 9.45
C ALA A 2 4.69 5.48 9.56
N PRO A 3 4.60 6.09 10.76
CA PRO A 3 5.00 7.49 10.96
C PRO A 3 6.42 7.78 10.49
N ALA A 4 6.66 9.01 10.03
CA ALA A 4 8.01 9.47 9.69
C ALA A 4 8.94 9.31 10.91
N GLY A 5 10.15 8.81 10.67
CA GLY A 5 11.12 8.53 11.74
C GLY A 5 10.94 7.19 12.45
N THR A 6 9.96 6.35 12.07
CA THR A 6 9.88 4.98 12.58
C THR A 6 11.20 4.24 12.31
N PRO A 7 11.86 3.63 13.32
CA PRO A 7 13.14 2.96 13.13
C PRO A 7 13.08 1.86 12.07
N ALA A 8 14.10 1.79 11.21
CA ALA A 8 14.19 0.79 10.14
C ALA A 8 13.95 -0.66 10.62
N PRO A 9 14.52 -1.13 11.75
CA PRO A 9 14.29 -2.50 12.21
C PRO A 9 12.81 -2.82 12.50
N VAL A 10 12.03 -1.83 12.93
CA VAL A 10 10.59 -1.99 13.20
C VAL A 10 9.81 -2.12 11.88
N VAL A 11 10.15 -1.28 10.90
CA VAL A 11 9.55 -1.34 9.56
C VAL A 11 9.88 -2.67 8.88
N ASP A 12 11.12 -3.13 9.00
CA ASP A 12 11.59 -4.36 8.39
C ASP A 12 10.89 -5.58 8.99
N ARG A 13 10.76 -5.64 10.32
CA ARG A 13 10.01 -6.71 11.00
C ARG A 13 8.55 -6.74 10.55
N LEU A 14 7.86 -5.60 10.60
CA LEU A 14 6.46 -5.52 10.18
C LEU A 14 6.28 -5.95 8.71
N SER A 15 7.17 -5.48 7.83
CA SER A 15 7.15 -5.85 6.42
C SER A 15 7.33 -7.35 6.21
N ALA A 16 8.25 -7.98 6.96
CA ALA A 16 8.50 -9.41 6.89
C ALA A 16 7.29 -10.23 7.38
N ASP A 17 6.64 -9.80 8.44
CA ASP A 17 5.45 -10.47 8.98
C ASP A 17 4.27 -10.34 7.99
N LEU A 18 4.05 -9.15 7.42
CA LEU A 18 3.04 -8.94 6.38
C LEU A 18 3.28 -9.79 5.14
N LYS A 19 4.54 -10.00 4.73
CA LYS A 19 4.87 -10.87 3.59
C LYS A 19 4.40 -12.30 3.82
N LYS A 20 4.53 -12.80 5.05
CA LYS A 20 4.10 -14.16 5.42
C LYS A 20 2.58 -14.25 5.46
N ILE A 21 1.93 -13.37 6.21
CA ILE A 21 0.48 -13.38 6.43
C ILE A 21 -0.27 -13.23 5.10
N LEU A 22 0.15 -12.32 4.23
CA LEU A 22 -0.51 -12.13 2.92
C LEU A 22 -0.25 -13.30 1.95
N ALA A 23 0.68 -14.20 2.26
CA ALA A 23 0.90 -15.41 1.48
C ALA A 23 -0.01 -16.58 1.91
N GLU A 24 -0.61 -16.51 3.11
CA GLU A 24 -1.46 -17.55 3.67
C GLU A 24 -2.77 -17.70 2.87
N PRO A 25 -3.18 -18.93 2.52
CA PRO A 25 -4.39 -19.15 1.71
C PRO A 25 -5.66 -18.59 2.35
N GLU A 26 -5.84 -18.79 3.65
CA GLU A 26 -7.01 -18.30 4.38
C GLU A 26 -7.13 -16.77 4.36
N VAL A 27 -6.00 -16.06 4.45
CA VAL A 27 -5.95 -14.60 4.37
C VAL A 27 -6.24 -14.14 2.95
N LYS A 28 -5.68 -14.81 1.94
CA LYS A 28 -5.97 -14.53 0.52
C LYS A 28 -7.45 -14.69 0.23
N ASP A 29 -8.05 -15.79 0.67
CA ASP A 29 -9.47 -16.08 0.46
C ASP A 29 -10.36 -15.07 1.19
N ALA A 30 -10.01 -14.71 2.43
CA ALA A 30 -10.76 -13.72 3.20
C ALA A 30 -10.73 -12.32 2.56
N LEU A 31 -9.59 -11.90 2.03
CA LEU A 31 -9.47 -10.64 1.28
C LEU A 31 -10.21 -10.70 -0.05
N LEU A 32 -10.11 -11.82 -0.77
CA LEU A 32 -10.79 -12.00 -2.06
C LEU A 32 -12.31 -11.96 -1.91
N LYS A 33 -12.86 -12.56 -0.84
CA LYS A 33 -14.30 -12.47 -0.50
C LYS A 33 -14.77 -11.03 -0.27
N GLN A 34 -13.86 -10.11 0.06
CA GLN A 34 -14.14 -8.68 0.22
C GLN A 34 -13.83 -7.88 -1.06
N GLY A 35 -13.46 -8.54 -2.16
CA GLY A 35 -13.08 -7.89 -3.41
C GLY A 35 -11.64 -7.36 -3.44
N ALA A 36 -10.80 -7.74 -2.48
CA ALA A 36 -9.41 -7.32 -2.40
C ALA A 36 -8.43 -8.44 -2.80
N ILE A 37 -7.37 -8.09 -3.52
CA ILE A 37 -6.31 -9.03 -3.90
C ILE A 37 -5.13 -8.84 -2.95
N ALA A 38 -4.81 -9.87 -2.16
CA ALA A 38 -3.67 -9.87 -1.27
C ALA A 38 -2.36 -9.69 -2.06
N THR A 39 -1.71 -8.55 -1.87
CA THR A 39 -0.46 -8.22 -2.55
C THR A 39 0.53 -7.64 -1.55
N TRP A 40 1.71 -8.24 -1.47
CA TRP A 40 2.83 -7.67 -0.72
C TRP A 40 3.80 -6.96 -1.66
N THR A 41 4.31 -5.81 -1.23
CA THR A 41 5.44 -5.10 -1.83
C THR A 41 6.42 -4.68 -0.74
N SER A 42 7.70 -4.53 -1.09
CA SER A 42 8.69 -4.03 -0.12
C SER A 42 8.35 -2.59 0.33
N PRO A 43 8.86 -2.12 1.49
CA PRO A 43 8.62 -0.75 1.95
C PRO A 43 9.03 0.30 0.91
N ALA A 44 10.15 0.08 0.21
CA ALA A 44 10.61 0.94 -0.87
C ALA A 44 9.66 0.93 -2.08
N GLN A 45 9.20 -0.25 -2.51
CA GLN A 45 8.23 -0.37 -3.61
C GLN A 45 6.89 0.28 -3.27
N THR A 46 6.41 0.12 -2.04
CA THR A 46 5.21 0.82 -1.54
C THR A 46 5.38 2.33 -1.63
N GLY A 47 6.53 2.86 -1.20
CA GLY A 47 6.85 4.29 -1.31
C GLY A 47 6.86 4.79 -2.76
N THR A 48 7.48 4.03 -3.67
CA THR A 48 7.49 4.35 -5.10
C THR A 48 6.08 4.34 -5.69
N ARG A 49 5.26 3.34 -5.37
CA ARG A 49 3.88 3.24 -5.84
C ARG A 49 3.04 4.44 -5.39
N ILE A 50 3.14 4.82 -4.12
CA ILE A 50 2.39 5.97 -3.60
C ILE A 50 2.77 7.25 -4.31
N LYS A 51 4.07 7.50 -4.55
CA LYS A 51 4.52 8.68 -5.32
C LYS A 51 3.95 8.69 -6.74
N ALA A 52 3.94 7.54 -7.41
CA ALA A 52 3.40 7.41 -8.76
C ALA A 52 1.87 7.64 -8.79
N GLU A 53 1.14 7.05 -7.85
CA GLU A 53 -0.31 7.24 -7.72
C GLU A 53 -0.65 8.69 -7.42
N LEU A 54 0.08 9.36 -6.52
CA LEU A 54 -0.10 10.78 -6.24
C LEU A 54 0.08 11.64 -7.50
N ALA A 55 1.15 11.40 -8.27
CA ALA A 55 1.39 12.15 -9.52
C ALA A 55 0.27 11.92 -10.55
N LYS A 56 -0.17 10.68 -10.70
CA LYS A 56 -1.27 10.30 -11.60
C LYS A 56 -2.57 10.98 -11.18
N TRP A 57 -2.97 10.85 -9.93
CA TRP A 57 -4.26 11.36 -9.46
C TRP A 57 -4.29 12.89 -9.37
N ASN A 58 -3.16 13.55 -9.08
CA ASN A 58 -3.06 15.01 -9.20
C ASN A 58 -3.37 15.48 -10.63
N THR A 59 -2.88 14.77 -11.64
CA THR A 59 -3.17 15.07 -13.04
C THR A 59 -4.66 14.88 -13.33
N VAL A 60 -5.23 13.73 -12.96
CA VAL A 60 -6.66 13.43 -13.17
C VAL A 60 -7.56 14.48 -12.50
N ILE A 61 -7.30 14.84 -11.24
CA ILE A 61 -8.09 15.82 -10.48
C ILE A 61 -8.07 17.18 -11.18
N ARG A 62 -6.88 17.65 -11.58
CA ARG A 62 -6.72 18.92 -12.28
C ARG A 62 -7.48 18.93 -13.60
N ASP A 63 -7.31 17.87 -14.39
CA ASP A 63 -7.87 17.79 -15.74
C ASP A 63 -9.41 17.63 -15.69
N ALA A 64 -9.94 16.98 -14.65
CA ALA A 64 -11.38 16.85 -14.42
C ALA A 64 -12.02 18.05 -13.69
N GLY A 65 -11.23 19.04 -13.25
CA GLY A 65 -11.73 20.22 -12.52
C GLY A 65 -12.35 19.91 -11.16
N VAL A 66 -12.02 18.77 -10.55
CA VAL A 66 -12.54 18.34 -9.25
C VAL A 66 -11.92 19.20 -8.14
N LYS A 67 -12.76 19.70 -7.23
CA LYS A 67 -12.33 20.48 -6.07
C LYS A 67 -12.76 19.77 -4.78
N PRO A 68 -11.99 19.90 -3.69
CA PRO A 68 -12.48 19.55 -2.36
C PRO A 68 -13.71 20.42 -2.02
N ASP A 69 -14.69 19.84 -1.33
CA ASP A 69 -15.83 20.58 -0.76
C ASP A 69 -15.39 21.50 0.40
#